data_AF-A0AAW7XBZ7-F1
#
_entry.id   AF-A0AAW7XBZ7-F1
#
_cell.length_a   1.000
_cell.length_b   1.000
_cell.length_c   1.000
_cell.angle_alpha   90.00
_cell.angle_beta   90.00
_cell.angle_gamma   90.00
#
_symmetry.space_group_name_H-M   'P 1'
#
loop_
_entity.id
_entity.type
_entity.pdbx_description
1 polymer ?
#
loop_
_entity_poly.entity_id
_entity_poly.type
_entity_poly.pdbx_seq_one_letter_code
_entity_poly.pdbx_strand_id
1 'polypeptide(L)'
;HVYQAKNVSSKGNDIVYKSLVESPKEIDYNYLTVPRGGQFSITLSDNTVVTLNSESQIKYPVTFIEGVTREVELIYGEAYFDVSPST
;
A
#
# COMPACT_ATOMS: atom_id res chain seq x y z
N HIS A 1 30.02 -20.72 -27.63
CA HIS A 1 28.80 -20.91 -26.82
C HIS A 1 28.49 -19.59 -26.13
N VAL A 2 27.43 -18.90 -26.55
CA VAL A 2 27.03 -17.59 -26.00
C VAL A 2 25.97 -17.84 -24.94
N TYR A 3 26.25 -17.44 -23.70
CA TYR A 3 25.29 -17.50 -22.60
C TYR A 3 24.22 -16.42 -22.82
N GLN A 4 23.00 -16.83 -23.19
CA GLN A 4 21.82 -15.98 -23.21
C GLN A 4 21.16 -16.06 -21.82
N ALA A 5 21.50 -15.15 -20.92
CA ALA A 5 20.70 -14.93 -19.72
C ALA A 5 19.52 -14.02 -20.10
N LYS A 6 18.34 -14.37 -19.62
CA LYS A 6 17.01 -13.88 -20.04
C LYS A 6 16.81 -12.35 -20.00
N ASN A 7 17.75 -11.58 -19.45
CA ASN A 7 17.61 -10.15 -19.14
C ASN A 7 18.81 -9.27 -19.54
N VAL A 8 19.72 -9.73 -20.41
CA VAL A 8 20.92 -8.95 -20.79
C VAL A 8 20.90 -8.60 -22.28
N SER A 9 20.93 -7.30 -22.57
CA SER A 9 21.20 -6.78 -23.92
C SER A 9 22.50 -6.01 -23.89
N SER A 10 23.55 -6.54 -24.51
CA SER A 10 24.79 -5.81 -24.73
C SER A 10 24.62 -4.88 -25.93
N LYS A 11 24.81 -3.58 -25.72
CA LYS A 11 24.95 -2.60 -26.80
C LYS A 11 26.24 -1.81 -26.54
N GLY A 12 27.37 -2.39 -26.95
CA GLY A 12 28.70 -1.81 -26.71
C GLY A 12 29.25 -2.11 -25.31
N ASN A 13 30.08 -1.20 -24.80
CA ASN A 13 30.91 -1.41 -23.59
C ASN A 13 30.15 -1.25 -22.25
N ASP A 14 28.84 -1.03 -22.30
CA ASP A 14 27.99 -0.83 -21.12
C ASP A 14 27.05 -2.02 -20.92
N ILE A 15 27.13 -2.64 -19.73
CA ILE A 15 26.15 -3.62 -19.27
C ILE A 15 25.03 -2.85 -18.58
N VAL A 16 23.90 -2.68 -19.28
CA VAL A 16 22.70 -2.08 -18.70
C VAL A 16 21.90 -3.18 -18.00
N TYR A 17 21.88 -3.15 -16.66
CA TYR A 17 20.92 -3.93 -15.88
C TYR A 17 19.53 -3.33 -16.06
N LYS A 18 18.75 -3.90 -16.99
CA LYS A 18 17.31 -3.69 -17.00
C LYS A 18 16.75 -4.57 -15.89
N SER A 19 16.51 -4.00 -14.71
CA SER A 19 15.79 -4.69 -13.64
C SER A 19 14.41 -5.05 -14.18
N LEU A 20 14.28 -6.29 -14.67
CA LEU A 20 13.04 -6.80 -15.20
C LEU A 20 12.29 -7.40 -14.02
N VAL A 21 11.29 -6.62 -13.60
CA VAL A 21 10.21 -6.99 -12.68
C VAL A 21 10.68 -7.05 -11.22
N GLU A 22 10.49 -5.93 -10.51
CA GLU A 22 10.22 -6.01 -9.08
C GLU A 22 9.06 -7.00 -8.92
N SER A 23 9.31 -8.14 -8.27
CA SER A 23 8.24 -8.97 -7.73
C SER A 23 7.23 -8.04 -7.04
N PRO A 24 5.91 -8.17 -7.28
CA PRO A 24 4.94 -7.29 -6.65
C PRO A 24 5.20 -7.34 -5.15
N LYS A 25 5.56 -6.19 -4.56
CA LYS A 25 5.68 -6.07 -3.11
C LYS A 25 4.37 -6.57 -2.54
N GLU A 26 4.44 -7.67 -1.79
CA GLU A 26 3.27 -8.22 -1.11
C GLU A 26 2.74 -7.13 -0.16
N ILE A 27 1.47 -6.76 -0.34
CA ILE A 27 0.85 -5.72 0.49
C ILE A 27 0.31 -6.41 1.73
N ASP A 28 0.96 -6.18 2.86
CA ASP A 28 0.47 -6.60 4.16
C ASP A 28 -0.67 -5.67 4.63
N TYR A 29 -1.64 -6.25 5.34
CA TYR A 29 -2.82 -5.55 5.84
C TYR A 29 -2.93 -5.61 7.36
N ASN A 30 -3.35 -4.50 7.94
CA ASN A 30 -3.76 -4.38 9.33
C ASN A 30 -5.28 -4.31 9.45
N TYR A 31 -5.78 -4.75 10.60
CA TYR A 31 -7.18 -4.63 11.00
C TYR A 31 -7.27 -3.82 12.28
N LEU A 32 -8.14 -2.81 12.29
CA LEU A 32 -8.43 -2.03 13.48
C LEU A 32 -9.92 -2.16 13.81
N THR A 33 -10.21 -2.59 15.04
CA THR A 33 -11.58 -2.73 15.57
C THR A 33 -11.79 -1.74 16.71
N VAL A 34 -12.86 -0.95 16.62
CA VAL A 34 -13.29 -0.05 17.70
C VAL A 34 -14.48 -0.70 18.43
N PRO A 35 -14.35 -1.02 19.74
CA PRO A 35 -15.44 -1.60 20.50
C PRO A 35 -16.58 -0.59 20.75
N ARG A 36 -17.70 -1.07 21.30
CA ARG A 36 -18.82 -0.22 21.72
C ARG A 36 -18.37 0.92 22.64
N GLY A 37 -18.91 2.11 22.41
CA GLY A 37 -18.69 3.29 23.25
C GLY A 37 -17.35 3.99 23.02
N GLY A 38 -16.54 3.53 22.05
CA GLY A 38 -15.27 4.15 21.68
C GLY A 38 -15.34 4.94 20.38
N GLN A 39 -14.37 5.82 20.20
CA GLN A 39 -14.00 6.44 18.93
C GLN A 39 -12.48 6.37 18.83
N PHE A 40 -11.94 6.15 17.64
CA PHE A 40 -10.50 6.06 17.46
C PHE A 40 -10.07 6.71 16.15
N SER A 41 -8.97 7.45 16.18
CA SER A 41 -8.40 8.09 15.00
C SER A 41 -7.02 7.51 14.71
N ILE A 42 -6.76 7.17 13.44
CA ILE A 42 -5.47 6.72 12.93
C ILE A 42 -4.98 7.62 11.81
N THR A 43 -3.67 7.81 11.73
CA THR A 43 -3.00 8.38 10.56
C THR A 43 -2.39 7.24 9.76
N LEU A 44 -2.80 7.09 8.50
CA LEU A 44 -2.27 6.09 7.59
C LEU A 44 -0.90 6.52 7.03
N SER A 45 -0.19 5.60 6.36
CA SER A 45 1.18 5.85 5.90
C SER A 45 1.31 6.97 4.85
N ASP A 46 0.21 7.34 4.19
CA ASP A 46 0.13 8.44 3.22
C ASP A 46 -0.32 9.77 3.86
N ASN A 47 -0.40 9.84 5.19
CA ASN A 47 -0.93 10.95 5.99
C ASN A 47 -2.46 11.13 5.91
N THR A 48 -3.21 10.22 5.30
CA THR A 48 -4.67 10.22 5.41
C THR A 48 -5.07 9.95 6.85
N VAL A 49 -5.95 10.78 7.43
CA VAL A 49 -6.46 10.57 8.78
C VAL A 49 -7.83 9.91 8.70
N VAL A 50 -8.00 8.79 9.39
CA VAL A 50 -9.26 8.05 9.47
C VAL A 50 -9.76 8.06 10.90
N THR A 51 -11.00 8.49 11.08
CA THR A 51 -11.69 8.47 12.38
C THR A 51 -12.82 7.47 12.34
N LEU A 52 -12.77 6.46 13.21
CA LEU A 52 -13.77 5.41 13.34
C LEU A 52 -14.67 5.66 14.55
N ASN A 53 -15.98 5.52 14.36
CA ASN A 53 -16.96 5.53 15.45
C ASN A 53 -17.03 4.15 16.15
N SER A 54 -17.84 4.08 17.20
CA SER A 54 -18.12 2.85 17.94
C SER A 54 -18.61 1.72 17.04
N GLU A 55 -18.27 0.48 17.39
CA GLU A 55 -18.67 -0.70 16.61
C GLU A 55 -18.27 -0.63 15.14
N SER A 56 -17.00 -0.28 14.89
CA SER A 56 -16.47 -0.21 13.52
C SER A 56 -15.24 -1.09 13.36
N GLN A 57 -15.01 -1.59 12.15
CA GLN A 57 -13.77 -2.27 11.79
C GLN A 57 -13.31 -1.87 10.39
N ILE A 58 -12.02 -1.55 10.28
CA ILE A 58 -11.38 -1.21 9.00
C ILE A 58 -10.19 -2.14 8.75
N LYS A 59 -9.99 -2.49 7.48
CA LYS A 59 -8.80 -3.13 6.94
C LYS A 59 -8.05 -2.11 6.06
N TYR A 60 -6.75 -2.00 6.26
CA TYR A 60 -5.90 -1.04 5.54
C TYR A 60 -4.49 -1.59 5.36
N PRO A 61 -3.76 -1.18 4.31
CA PRO A 61 -2.39 -1.65 4.09
C PRO A 61 -1.44 -1.08 5.13
N VAL A 62 -0.40 -1.84 5.48
CA VAL A 62 0.67 -1.37 6.38
C VAL A 62 1.38 -0.15 5.80
N THR A 63 1.59 -0.14 4.48
CA THR A 63 2.15 0.99 3.74
C THR A 63 1.50 1.09 2.37
N PHE A 64 1.17 2.31 1.94
CA PHE A 64 0.81 2.59 0.55
C PHE A 64 2.06 2.65 -0.33
N ILE A 65 1.99 2.03 -1.51
CA ILE A 65 3.07 1.99 -2.49
C ILE A 65 2.81 3.07 -3.55
N GLU A 66 3.82 3.88 -3.86
CA GLU A 66 3.74 4.91 -4.89
C GLU A 66 3.34 4.31 -6.25
N GLY A 67 2.40 4.96 -6.95
CA GLY A 67 1.87 4.48 -8.23
C GLY A 67 0.87 3.32 -8.13
N VAL A 68 0.60 2.78 -6.94
CA VAL A 68 -0.44 1.78 -6.69
C VAL A 68 -1.67 2.45 -6.10
N THR A 69 -2.86 2.01 -6.51
CA THR A 69 -4.12 2.52 -5.95
C THR A 69 -4.17 2.30 -4.43
N ARG A 70 -4.49 3.37 -3.69
CA ARG A 70 -4.75 3.30 -2.25
C ARG A 70 -6.10 2.61 -2.02
N GLU A 71 -6.07 1.43 -1.42
CA GLU A 71 -7.28 0.67 -1.09
C GLU A 71 -7.40 0.46 0.42
N VAL A 72 -8.56 0.81 0.96
CA VAL A 72 -8.95 0.57 2.36
C VAL A 72 -10.39 0.04 2.37
N GLU A 73 -10.70 -0.84 3.30
CA GLU A 73 -11.99 -1.52 3.36
C GLU A 73 -12.62 -1.31 4.74
N LEU A 74 -13.75 -0.61 4.80
CA LEU A 74 -14.60 -0.55 5.99
C LEU A 74 -15.45 -1.82 6.03
N ILE A 75 -15.12 -2.75 6.93
CA ILE A 75 -15.81 -4.04 7.04
C ILE A 75 -17.21 -3.84 7.62
N TYR A 76 -17.33 -2.99 8.64
CA TYR A 76 -18.61 -2.57 9.22
C TYR A 76 -18.45 -1.28 10.03
N GLY A 77 -19.58 -0.64 10.35
CA GLY A 77 -19.65 0.56 11.18
C GLY A 77 -19.58 1.85 10.37
N GLU A 78 -18.94 2.88 10.94
CA GLU A 78 -18.85 4.20 10.34
C GLU A 78 -17.42 4.75 10.48
N ALA A 79 -16.93 5.36 9.40
CA ALA A 79 -15.63 6.01 9.38
C ALA A 79 -15.68 7.32 8.59
N TYR A 80 -14.94 8.31 9.07
CA TYR A 80 -14.68 9.57 8.38
C TYR A 80 -13.23 9.60 7.91
N PHE A 81 -13.01 10.01 6.66
CA PHE A 81 -11.69 10.06 6.02
C PHE A 81 -11.34 11.51 5.68
N ASP A 82 -10.28 12.02 6.30
CA ASP A 82 -9.58 13.23 5.88
C ASP A 82 -8.40 12.82 5.00
N VAL A 83 -8.65 12.77 3.69
CA VAL A 83 -7.75 12.16 2.71
C VAL A 83 -6.63 13.12 2.33
N SER A 84 -5.39 12.69 2.53
CA SER A 84 -4.24 13.47 2.12
C SER A 84 -4.16 13.56 0.58
N PRO A 85 -3.89 14.76 0.02
CA PRO A 85 -3.73 14.95 -1.42
C PRO A 85 -2.62 14.06 -1.99
N SER A 86 -2.89 13.43 -3.12
CA SER A 86 -1.83 12.81 -3.92
C SER A 86 -1.01 13.92 -4.59
N THR A 87 0.31 13.94 -4.37
CA THR A 87 1.23 14.87 -5.04
C THR A 87 2.03 14.11 -6.09
#